data_AF-A0A1H6FD09-F1
#
_entry.id   AF-A0A1H6FD09-F1
#
_cell.length_a   1.000
_cell.length_b   1.000
_cell.length_c   1.000
_cell.angle_alpha   90.00
_cell.angle_beta   90.00
_cell.angle_gamma   90.00
#
_symmetry.space_group_name_H-M   'P 1'
#
loop_
_entity.id
_entity.type
_entity.pdbx_description
1 polymer ?
#
loop_
_entity_poly.entity_id
_entity_poly.type
_entity_poly.pdbx_seq_one_letter_code
_entity_poly.pdbx_strand_id
1 'polypeptide(L)'
;MCIVKITITKKIDLDGAMHTKTHIIFLCLSVMLLLSFAVKAETSNKHLLFPGEHNPFVFDDHPMSRDLKYPEWFKSSFLNFPEDLQDVRRDKKLGLIVYFGQDNCAYCVQLLDINFKKRTDIISYTQRFFDVVAVDIWGNLPVVMPDGRHSNEKQFANIARTQFTPFFDFL
;
A
#
# COMPACT_ATOMS: atom_id res chain seq x y z
N MET A 1 86.03 4.78 73.12
CA MET A 1 86.60 4.21 71.88
C MET A 1 85.46 4.02 70.88
N CYS A 2 85.71 4.19 69.59
CA CYS A 2 84.69 4.23 68.52
C CYS A 2 84.42 2.83 67.90
N ILE A 3 83.16 2.48 67.60
CA ILE A 3 82.74 1.55 66.52
C ILE A 3 81.40 2.07 65.92
N VAL A 4 81.15 1.80 64.62
CA VAL A 4 80.22 2.51 63.72
C VAL A 4 79.26 1.56 62.96
N LYS A 5 77.99 1.98 62.75
CA LYS A 5 76.91 1.36 61.89
C LYS A 5 76.48 -0.07 62.35
N ILE A 6 75.24 -0.55 62.18
CA ILE A 6 74.36 -0.77 60.99
C ILE A 6 72.91 -1.01 61.51
N THR A 7 71.75 -0.88 60.83
CA THR A 7 71.18 -0.05 59.73
C THR A 7 69.64 -0.36 59.67
N ILE A 8 68.83 0.44 58.95
CA ILE A 8 67.39 0.25 58.57
C ILE A 8 66.32 0.61 59.62
N THR A 9 65.71 1.78 59.43
CA THR A 9 64.29 2.04 59.77
C THR A 9 63.40 1.56 58.61
N LYS A 10 62.51 0.60 58.86
CA LYS A 10 61.52 0.16 57.87
C LYS A 10 60.21 0.91 58.08
N LYS A 11 59.99 1.96 57.29
CA LYS A 11 58.71 2.69 57.25
C LYS A 11 57.66 1.76 56.63
N ILE A 12 56.52 1.60 57.30
CA ILE A 12 55.36 0.86 56.79
C ILE A 12 54.40 1.92 56.24
N ASP A 13 54.31 2.04 54.92
CA ASP A 13 53.35 2.95 54.29
C ASP A 13 51.93 2.37 54.37
N LEU A 14 50.96 3.24 54.68
CA LEU A 14 49.53 2.91 54.88
C LEU A 14 48.64 3.58 53.80
N ASP A 15 49.11 3.63 52.55
CA ASP A 15 48.44 4.33 51.44
C ASP A 15 47.56 3.42 50.54
N GLY A 16 47.28 2.18 50.97
CA GLY A 16 46.59 1.17 50.16
C GLY A 16 45.08 1.35 49.96
N ALA A 17 44.42 2.30 50.63
CA ALA A 17 42.96 2.39 50.69
C ALA A 17 42.31 3.39 49.71
N MET A 18 43.09 4.34 49.15
CA MET A 18 42.53 5.47 48.39
C MET A 18 42.54 5.25 46.87
N HIS A 19 43.45 4.44 46.33
CA HIS A 19 43.62 4.26 44.89
C HIS A 19 42.53 3.37 44.25
N THR A 20 42.01 2.39 44.98
CA THR A 20 41.04 1.40 44.49
C THR A 20 39.66 2.03 44.23
N LYS A 21 39.23 2.98 45.07
CA LYS A 21 37.94 3.67 44.89
C LYS A 21 37.91 4.52 43.61
N THR A 22 39.00 5.21 43.29
CA THR A 22 39.09 6.03 42.07
C THR A 22 38.98 5.18 40.80
N HIS A 23 39.61 3.99 40.76
CA HIS A 23 39.47 3.08 39.64
C HIS A 23 38.06 2.48 39.52
N ILE A 24 37.42 2.12 40.63
CA ILE A 24 36.03 1.63 40.62
C ILE A 24 35.08 2.72 40.12
N ILE A 25 35.24 3.98 40.55
CA ILE A 25 34.43 5.11 40.07
C ILE A 25 34.66 5.35 38.58
N PHE A 26 35.91 5.32 38.09
CA PHE A 26 36.21 5.47 36.66
C PHE A 26 35.65 4.32 35.80
N LEU A 27 35.69 3.08 36.30
CA LEU A 27 35.12 1.92 35.64
C LEU A 27 33.59 1.99 35.61
N CYS A 28 32.94 2.42 36.70
CA CYS A 28 31.50 2.65 36.72
C CYS A 28 31.09 3.81 35.80
N LEU A 29 31.86 4.90 35.73
CA LEU A 29 31.59 5.99 34.78
C LEU A 29 31.73 5.53 33.33
N SER A 30 32.79 4.78 32.98
CA SER A 30 32.98 4.31 31.61
C SER A 30 31.93 3.27 31.20
N VAL A 31 31.53 2.36 32.11
CA VAL A 31 30.44 1.41 31.88
C VAL A 31 29.10 2.12 31.74
N MET A 32 28.79 3.14 32.57
CA MET A 32 27.57 3.95 32.44
C MET A 32 27.54 4.77 31.14
N LEU A 33 28.68 5.30 30.71
CA LEU A 33 28.81 5.99 29.42
C LEU A 33 28.60 5.01 28.25
N LEU A 34 29.17 3.81 28.30
CA LEU A 34 28.97 2.77 27.29
C LEU A 34 27.54 2.25 27.23
N LEU A 35 26.88 2.06 28.39
CA LEU A 35 25.46 1.70 28.47
C LEU A 35 24.55 2.79 27.87
N SER A 36 24.95 4.07 27.96
CA SER A 36 24.23 5.18 27.31
C SER A 36 24.29 5.13 25.78
N PHE A 37 25.32 4.51 25.19
CA PHE A 37 25.39 4.28 23.74
C PHE A 37 24.62 3.02 23.29
N ALA A 38 24.49 2.01 24.16
CA ALA A 38 23.80 0.74 23.83
C ALA A 38 22.27 0.87 23.69
N VAL A 39 21.65 1.86 24.33
CA VAL A 39 20.19 2.08 24.32
C VAL A 39 19.66 2.65 22.98
N LYS A 40 20.52 2.84 21.96
CA LYS A 40 20.10 3.33 20.62
C LYS A 40 19.75 2.25 19.60
N ALA A 41 19.72 0.98 19.98
CA ALA A 41 19.40 -0.15 19.11
C ALA A 41 18.01 -0.75 19.40
N GLU A 42 16.98 0.08 19.50
CA GLU A 42 15.59 -0.40 19.47
C GLU A 42 15.02 -0.24 18.06
N THR A 43 14.65 -1.38 17.47
CA THR A 43 14.15 -1.53 16.10
C THR A 43 12.73 -0.99 15.95
N SER A 44 12.58 0.33 16.11
CA SER A 44 11.38 1.02 15.68
C SER A 44 11.33 0.98 14.15
N ASN A 45 10.58 0.02 13.60
CA ASN A 45 10.23 -0.06 12.18
C ASN A 45 9.23 1.06 11.83
N LYS A 46 9.62 2.30 12.14
CA LYS A 46 9.00 3.53 11.70
C LYS A 46 9.51 3.80 10.30
N HIS A 47 8.84 3.15 9.35
CA HIS A 47 8.52 3.67 8.03
C HIS A 47 9.17 5.03 7.75
N LEU A 48 10.33 5.00 7.07
CA LEU A 48 11.02 6.20 6.58
C LEU A 48 10.22 6.79 5.41
N LEU A 49 9.04 7.32 5.71
CA LEU A 49 8.40 8.33 4.88
C LEU A 49 9.25 9.60 4.96
N PHE A 50 9.97 9.90 3.90
CA PHE A 50 10.48 11.24 3.67
C PHE A 50 9.28 12.19 3.63
N PRO A 51 9.18 13.18 4.55
CA PRO A 51 8.04 14.09 4.56
C PRO A 51 8.14 15.04 3.36
N GLY A 52 7.43 14.70 2.28
CA GLY A 52 7.37 15.50 1.05
C GLY A 52 7.63 14.74 -0.25
N GLU A 53 8.10 13.49 -0.20
CA GLU A 53 8.24 12.67 -1.42
C GLU A 53 6.93 11.94 -1.74
N HIS A 54 5.98 12.65 -2.35
CA HIS A 54 4.81 12.02 -2.97
C HIS A 54 5.28 11.26 -4.23
N ASN A 55 5.74 10.03 -4.06
CA ASN A 55 6.03 9.13 -5.17
C ASN A 55 4.70 8.81 -5.89
N PRO A 56 4.48 9.26 -7.15
CA PRO A 56 3.21 9.07 -7.85
C PRO A 56 2.91 7.60 -8.20
N PHE A 57 3.87 6.70 -7.98
CA PHE A 57 3.75 5.26 -8.22
C PHE A 57 3.45 4.45 -6.95
N VAL A 58 3.45 5.07 -5.76
CA VAL A 58 3.09 4.41 -4.49
C VAL A 58 1.67 4.85 -4.10
N PHE A 59 0.77 3.88 -3.97
CA PHE A 59 -0.58 4.10 -3.46
C PHE A 59 -0.94 3.03 -2.43
N ASP A 60 -1.90 3.32 -1.57
CA ASP A 60 -2.39 2.39 -0.55
C ASP A 60 -3.38 1.37 -1.15
N ASP A 61 -2.90 0.13 -1.30
CA ASP A 61 -3.63 -1.00 -1.87
C ASP A 61 -4.35 -1.88 -0.83
N HIS A 62 -4.29 -1.53 0.47
CA HIS A 62 -4.98 -2.29 1.50
C HIS A 62 -6.51 -2.33 1.25
N PRO A 63 -7.16 -3.49 1.47
CA PRO A 63 -8.60 -3.63 1.34
C PRO A 63 -9.29 -2.86 2.47
N MET A 64 -9.79 -1.67 2.15
CA MET A 64 -10.63 -0.84 3.03
C MET A 64 -12.09 -0.94 2.61
N SER A 65 -13.01 -0.65 3.54
CA SER A 65 -14.43 -0.44 3.21
C SER A 65 -14.59 0.77 2.28
N ARG A 66 -14.71 0.52 0.98
CA ARG A 66 -14.83 1.53 -0.06
C ARG A 66 -15.91 1.10 -1.06
N ASP A 67 -17.06 1.78 -1.02
CA ASP A 67 -18.12 1.63 -2.02
C ASP A 67 -17.59 2.06 -3.41
N LEU A 68 -17.75 1.22 -4.42
CA LEU A 68 -17.23 1.49 -5.76
C LEU A 68 -18.18 2.43 -6.53
N LYS A 69 -17.79 3.70 -6.65
CA LYS A 69 -18.58 4.72 -7.37
C LYS A 69 -18.13 4.89 -8.81
N TYR A 70 -18.97 4.46 -9.75
CA TYR A 70 -18.77 4.65 -11.18
C TYR A 70 -18.84 6.13 -11.60
N PRO A 71 -18.16 6.55 -12.68
CA PRO A 71 -18.34 7.87 -13.27
C PRO A 71 -19.73 8.03 -13.89
N GLU A 72 -20.34 9.21 -13.76
CA GLU A 72 -21.66 9.57 -14.33
C GLU A 72 -21.77 9.40 -15.87
N TRP A 73 -20.64 9.26 -16.56
CA TRP A 73 -20.60 9.06 -18.02
C TRP A 73 -20.63 7.59 -18.45
N PHE A 74 -20.58 6.64 -17.51
CA PHE A 74 -20.86 5.23 -17.82
C PHE A 74 -22.29 5.10 -18.33
N LYS A 75 -22.54 4.17 -19.25
CA LYS A 75 -23.86 3.93 -19.81
C LYS A 75 -24.76 3.36 -18.73
N SER A 76 -25.89 4.01 -18.48
CA SER A 76 -26.99 3.41 -17.72
C SER A 76 -27.59 2.29 -18.56
N SER A 77 -27.33 1.04 -18.18
CA SER A 77 -27.75 -0.17 -18.88
C SER A 77 -28.56 -1.06 -17.94
N PHE A 78 -29.52 -1.79 -18.51
CA PHE A 78 -30.25 -2.87 -17.83
C PHE A 78 -29.51 -4.22 -17.90
N LEU A 79 -28.21 -4.18 -18.19
CA LEU A 79 -27.33 -5.34 -18.44
C LEU A 79 -27.84 -6.24 -19.57
N ASN A 80 -28.42 -5.62 -20.60
CA ASN A 80 -28.91 -6.27 -21.81
C ASN A 80 -27.92 -6.01 -22.97
N PHE A 81 -26.82 -6.77 -23.01
CA PHE A 81 -25.73 -6.49 -23.95
C PHE A 81 -26.12 -6.56 -25.44
N PRO A 82 -27.07 -7.41 -25.89
CA PRO A 82 -27.60 -7.34 -27.25
C PRO A 82 -28.29 -6.01 -27.60
N GLU A 83 -28.87 -5.30 -26.63
CA GLU A 83 -29.48 -3.97 -26.78
C GLU A 83 -28.40 -2.87 -26.72
N ASP A 84 -27.48 -2.93 -25.74
CA ASP A 84 -26.35 -2.01 -25.65
C ASP A 84 -25.46 -2.03 -26.92
N LEU A 85 -25.29 -3.20 -27.53
CA LEU A 85 -24.57 -3.36 -28.80
C LEU A 85 -25.37 -2.84 -30.02
N GLN A 86 -26.69 -2.71 -29.94
CA GLN A 86 -27.47 -2.02 -30.99
C GLN A 86 -27.28 -0.50 -30.89
N ASP A 87 -27.27 0.04 -29.68
CA ASP A 87 -26.94 1.43 -29.39
C ASP A 87 -25.56 1.82 -29.91
N VAL A 88 -24.51 1.06 -29.57
CA VAL A 88 -23.13 1.26 -30.06
C VAL A 88 -23.07 1.33 -31.60
N ARG A 89 -23.81 0.45 -32.31
CA ARG A 89 -23.88 0.45 -33.78
C ARG A 89 -24.64 1.64 -34.34
N ARG A 90 -25.79 2.01 -33.74
CA ARG A 90 -26.59 3.20 -34.10
C ARG A 90 -25.74 4.47 -33.99
N ASP A 91 -25.00 4.58 -32.90
CA ASP A 91 -24.22 5.77 -32.55
C ASP A 91 -22.80 5.74 -33.20
N LYS A 92 -22.53 4.74 -34.04
CA LYS A 92 -21.29 4.55 -34.84
C LYS A 92 -20.01 4.51 -34.01
N LYS A 93 -20.10 3.94 -32.82
CA LYS A 93 -18.97 3.68 -31.92
C LYS A 93 -18.22 2.41 -32.36
N LEU A 94 -16.99 2.23 -31.85
CA LEU A 94 -16.10 1.12 -32.20
C LEU A 94 -16.46 -0.19 -31.48
N GLY A 95 -17.09 -0.11 -30.30
CA GLY A 95 -17.49 -1.28 -29.52
C GLY A 95 -18.11 -0.91 -28.16
N LEU A 96 -18.45 -1.95 -27.40
CA LEU A 96 -18.89 -1.85 -26.02
C LEU A 96 -17.78 -2.35 -25.09
N ILE A 97 -17.45 -1.58 -24.06
CA ILE A 97 -16.55 -2.02 -22.99
C ILE A 97 -17.39 -2.50 -21.81
N VAL A 98 -17.22 -3.75 -21.42
CA VAL A 98 -17.76 -4.27 -20.16
C VAL A 98 -16.67 -4.16 -19.10
N TYR A 99 -16.88 -3.26 -18.14
CA TYR A 99 -16.03 -3.10 -16.98
C TYR A 99 -16.48 -4.05 -15.86
N PHE A 100 -15.58 -4.90 -15.39
CA PHE A 100 -15.81 -5.78 -14.25
C PHE A 100 -15.08 -5.25 -13.01
N GLY A 101 -15.85 -4.97 -11.96
CA GLY A 101 -15.37 -4.44 -10.67
C GLY A 101 -15.97 -5.16 -9.47
N GLN A 102 -15.59 -4.71 -8.27
CA GLN A 102 -16.16 -5.12 -6.99
C GLN A 102 -15.95 -4.01 -5.95
N ASP A 103 -16.80 -3.96 -4.93
CA ASP A 103 -16.54 -3.17 -3.72
C ASP A 103 -15.27 -3.62 -3.00
N ASN A 104 -14.71 -2.74 -2.15
CA ASN A 104 -13.50 -3.00 -1.34
C ASN A 104 -12.22 -3.28 -2.16
N CYS A 105 -12.23 -2.94 -3.46
CA CYS A 105 -11.10 -3.09 -4.37
C CYS A 105 -10.33 -1.76 -4.52
N ALA A 106 -9.17 -1.66 -3.87
CA ALA A 106 -8.33 -0.45 -3.93
C ALA A 106 -7.90 -0.09 -5.36
N TYR A 107 -7.51 -1.10 -6.17
CA TYR A 107 -7.16 -0.94 -7.59
C TYR A 107 -8.33 -0.44 -8.46
N CYS A 108 -9.56 -0.86 -8.14
CA CYS A 108 -10.76 -0.44 -8.84
C CYS A 108 -11.04 1.04 -8.59
N VAL A 109 -10.98 1.47 -7.31
CA VAL A 109 -11.08 2.89 -6.93
C VAL A 109 -9.99 3.72 -7.60
N GLN A 110 -8.73 3.28 -7.56
CA GLN A 110 -7.59 3.97 -8.16
C GLN A 110 -7.75 4.18 -9.67
N LEU A 111 -8.20 3.14 -10.39
CA LEU A 111 -8.51 3.22 -11.82
C LEU A 111 -9.62 4.23 -12.11
N LEU A 112 -10.75 4.15 -11.40
CA LEU A 112 -11.88 5.04 -11.63
C LEU A 112 -11.53 6.49 -11.30
N ASP A 113 -10.94 6.74 -10.13
CA ASP A 113 -10.69 8.10 -9.62
C ASP A 113 -9.55 8.83 -10.31
N ILE A 114 -8.62 8.13 -10.95
CA ILE A 114 -7.55 8.75 -11.74
C ILE A 114 -7.92 8.73 -13.23
N ASN A 115 -8.03 7.54 -13.82
CA ASN A 115 -8.09 7.41 -15.28
C ASN A 115 -9.46 7.74 -15.85
N PHE A 116 -10.55 7.46 -15.13
CA PHE A 116 -11.92 7.69 -15.62
C PHE A 116 -12.65 8.88 -15.00
N LYS A 117 -12.05 9.58 -14.02
CA LYS A 117 -12.59 10.84 -13.45
C LYS A 117 -11.68 12.06 -13.62
N LYS A 118 -10.35 11.90 -13.75
CA LYS A 118 -9.39 13.05 -13.83
C LYS A 118 -8.63 13.14 -15.15
N ARG A 119 -8.35 12.03 -15.83
CA ARG A 119 -7.61 11.99 -17.10
C ARG A 119 -8.51 12.28 -18.30
N THR A 120 -8.62 13.57 -18.64
CA THR A 120 -9.48 14.07 -19.73
C THR A 120 -9.13 13.48 -21.10
N ASP A 121 -7.87 13.12 -21.32
CA ASP A 121 -7.38 12.42 -22.52
C ASP A 121 -8.01 11.02 -22.66
N ILE A 122 -8.00 10.24 -21.57
CA ILE A 122 -8.61 8.90 -21.53
C ILE A 122 -10.13 9.02 -21.66
N ILE A 123 -10.76 9.86 -20.83
CA ILE A 123 -12.22 10.05 -20.81
C ILE A 123 -12.75 10.47 -22.19
N SER A 124 -12.12 11.46 -22.84
CA SER A 124 -12.56 11.97 -24.14
C SER A 124 -12.40 10.95 -25.26
N TYR A 125 -11.37 10.11 -25.21
CA TYR A 125 -11.19 9.03 -26.18
C TYR A 125 -12.23 7.92 -25.95
N THR A 126 -12.37 7.44 -24.71
CA THR A 126 -13.31 6.36 -24.37
C THR A 126 -14.74 6.75 -24.69
N GLN A 127 -15.24 7.92 -24.25
CA GLN A 127 -16.61 8.35 -24.53
C GLN A 127 -16.90 8.53 -26.04
N ARG A 128 -15.91 8.96 -26.83
CA ARG A 128 -16.06 9.17 -28.27
C ARG A 128 -16.23 7.85 -29.03
N PHE A 129 -15.49 6.82 -28.61
CA PHE A 129 -15.36 5.59 -29.39
C PHE A 129 -16.04 4.37 -28.77
N PHE A 130 -16.44 4.43 -27.50
CA PHE A 130 -17.01 3.29 -26.78
C PHE A 130 -18.18 3.73 -25.88
N ASP A 131 -19.11 2.81 -25.66
CA ASP A 131 -19.94 2.84 -24.45
C ASP A 131 -19.22 2.00 -23.37
N VAL A 132 -19.47 2.30 -22.09
CA VAL A 132 -18.90 1.53 -20.97
C VAL A 132 -20.02 1.16 -20.01
N VAL A 133 -20.20 -0.13 -19.74
CA VAL A 133 -21.17 -0.67 -18.78
C VAL A 133 -20.41 -1.36 -17.65
N ALA A 134 -20.81 -1.10 -16.40
CA ALA A 134 -20.22 -1.75 -15.23
C ALA A 134 -20.99 -3.03 -14.84
N VAL A 135 -20.25 -4.03 -14.38
CA VAL A 135 -20.74 -5.30 -13.84
C VAL A 135 -20.02 -5.55 -12.51
N ASP A 136 -20.78 -5.81 -11.44
CA ASP A 136 -20.19 -6.28 -10.18
C ASP A 136 -19.94 -7.79 -10.26
N ILE A 137 -18.70 -8.24 -10.07
CA ILE A 137 -18.36 -9.68 -10.12
C ILE A 137 -19.01 -10.50 -8.99
N TRP A 138 -19.52 -9.84 -7.94
CA TRP A 138 -20.31 -10.46 -6.88
C TRP A 138 -21.82 -10.21 -7.01
N GLY A 139 -22.19 -9.37 -7.97
CA GLY A 139 -23.54 -8.91 -8.21
C GLY A 139 -24.51 -10.02 -8.60
N ASN A 140 -25.79 -9.73 -8.42
CA ASN A 140 -26.88 -10.66 -8.68
C ASN A 140 -28.00 -10.02 -9.52
N LEU A 141 -27.75 -8.88 -10.17
CA LEU A 141 -28.67 -8.32 -11.14
C LEU A 141 -28.82 -9.27 -12.33
N PRO A 142 -30.02 -9.39 -12.93
CA PRO A 142 -30.21 -10.16 -14.17
C PRO A 142 -29.35 -9.59 -15.30
N VAL A 143 -28.79 -10.48 -16.12
CA VAL A 143 -27.97 -10.15 -17.28
C VAL A 143 -28.50 -10.88 -18.50
N VAL A 144 -28.57 -10.20 -19.65
CA VAL A 144 -28.67 -10.84 -20.97
C VAL A 144 -27.29 -10.74 -21.62
N MET A 145 -26.60 -11.87 -21.70
CA MET A 145 -25.23 -11.95 -22.21
C MET A 145 -25.17 -11.61 -23.70
N PRO A 146 -23.98 -11.29 -24.27
CA PRO A 146 -23.85 -10.91 -25.67
C PRO A 146 -24.33 -11.97 -26.69
N ASP A 147 -24.39 -13.24 -26.27
CA ASP A 147 -24.94 -14.35 -27.05
C ASP A 147 -26.47 -14.55 -26.89
N GLY A 148 -27.14 -13.65 -26.17
CA GLY A 148 -28.58 -13.68 -25.90
C GLY A 148 -29.01 -14.59 -24.74
N ARG A 149 -28.10 -15.30 -24.06
CA ARG A 149 -28.46 -16.14 -22.91
C ARG A 149 -28.65 -15.31 -21.64
N HIS A 150 -29.65 -15.68 -20.84
CA HIS A 150 -29.90 -15.06 -19.54
C HIS A 150 -29.00 -15.63 -18.44
N SER A 151 -28.56 -14.76 -17.53
CA SER A 151 -27.71 -15.09 -16.39
C SER A 151 -27.82 -14.01 -15.30
N ASN A 152 -26.84 -13.91 -14.40
CA ASN A 152 -26.64 -12.77 -13.50
C ASN A 152 -25.18 -12.29 -13.58
N GLU A 153 -24.88 -11.13 -12.98
CA GLU A 153 -23.55 -10.50 -13.05
C GLU A 153 -22.42 -11.44 -12.63
N LYS A 154 -22.54 -12.08 -11.47
CA LYS A 154 -21.55 -13.04 -10.96
C LYS A 154 -21.33 -14.22 -11.91
N GLN A 155 -22.38 -14.83 -12.44
CA GLN A 155 -22.23 -15.93 -13.40
C GLN A 155 -21.63 -15.45 -14.72
N PHE A 156 -22.02 -14.27 -15.20
CA PHE A 156 -21.45 -13.67 -16.41
C PHE A 156 -19.95 -13.38 -16.24
N ALA A 157 -19.51 -12.80 -15.11
CA ALA A 157 -18.09 -12.60 -14.80
C ALA A 157 -17.29 -13.92 -14.80
N ASN A 158 -17.86 -15.01 -14.28
CA ASN A 158 -17.25 -16.34 -14.35
C ASN A 158 -17.16 -16.86 -15.80
N ILE A 159 -18.18 -16.64 -16.63
CA ILE A 159 -18.21 -17.04 -18.05
C ILE A 159 -17.21 -16.22 -18.87
N ALA A 160 -17.11 -14.91 -18.62
CA ALA A 160 -16.09 -14.00 -19.15
C ALA A 160 -14.67 -14.27 -18.61
N ARG A 161 -14.54 -15.26 -17.70
CA ARG A 161 -13.28 -15.69 -17.07
C ARG A 161 -12.54 -14.59 -16.32
N THR A 162 -13.25 -13.61 -15.76
CA THR A 162 -12.66 -12.54 -14.95
C THR A 162 -11.92 -13.14 -13.75
N GLN A 163 -10.57 -13.14 -13.79
CA GLN A 163 -9.73 -13.67 -12.70
C GLN A 163 -9.35 -12.60 -11.66
N PHE A 164 -9.37 -11.33 -12.06
CA PHE A 164 -8.94 -10.19 -11.26
C PHE A 164 -9.85 -9.00 -11.54
N THR A 165 -9.89 -8.03 -10.63
CA THR A 165 -10.54 -6.73 -10.84
C THR A 165 -9.56 -5.60 -10.56
N PRO A 166 -9.58 -4.49 -11.30
CA PRO A 166 -10.48 -4.22 -12.44
C PRO A 166 -10.12 -5.05 -13.69
N PHE A 167 -11.14 -5.43 -14.47
CA PHE A 167 -10.99 -6.13 -15.75
C PHE A 167 -11.91 -5.51 -16.80
N PHE A 168 -11.55 -5.66 -18.08
CA PHE A 168 -12.28 -5.13 -19.21
C PHE A 168 -12.45 -6.20 -20.29
N ASP A 169 -13.69 -6.42 -20.72
CA ASP A 169 -14.00 -7.16 -21.94
C ASP A 169 -14.47 -6.19 -23.04
N PHE A 170 -14.16 -6.50 -24.30
CA PHE A 170 -14.39 -5.61 -25.45
C PHE A 170 -15.23 -6.34 -26.50
N LEU A 171 -16.43 -5.83 -26.77
CA LEU A 171 -17.49 -6.45 -27.59
C LEU A 171 -17.85 -5.61 -28.83
#